data_AF-A0A8J4UXT0-F1
#
_entry.id   AF-A0A8J4UXT0-F1
#
_cell.length_a   1.000
_cell.length_b   1.000
_cell.length_c   1.000
_cell.angle_alpha   90.00
_cell.angle_beta   90.00
_cell.angle_gamma   90.00
#
_symmetry.space_group_name_H-M   'P 1'
#
loop_
_entity.id
_entity.type
_entity.pdbx_description
1 polymer ?
#
loop_
_entity_poly.entity_id
_entity_poly.type
_entity_poly.pdbx_seq_one_letter_code
_entity_poly.pdbx_strand_id
1 'polypeptide(L)'
;MIISNSLKIAFITLPIPFLVDNYLFSIRIKEKDENNDRSELLLINKFRKRYKRGDIVTMIDPKKPDHTILSKITATDSEIYYDPYISAIPNGYFLYRRLNTNDRPKPRNKSQPRVVSGPLPVGFVTGIVLSKIPLW
;
A
#
# COMPACT_ATOMS: atom_id res chain seq x y z
N MET A 1 -18.00 -49.30 38.32
CA MET A 1 -18.08 -47.96 38.93
C MET A 1 -17.35 -47.00 38.00
N ILE A 2 -18.08 -46.23 37.18
CA ILE A 2 -17.48 -45.30 36.20
C ILE A 2 -17.63 -43.89 36.77
N ILE A 3 -16.51 -43.23 37.05
CA ILE A 3 -16.46 -41.85 37.53
C ILE A 3 -16.44 -40.95 36.29
N SER A 4 -17.54 -40.25 36.04
CA SER A 4 -17.64 -39.22 35.01
C SER A 4 -17.06 -37.91 35.55
N ASN A 5 -15.89 -37.51 35.05
CA ASN A 5 -15.33 -36.18 35.29
C ASN A 5 -15.87 -35.21 34.24
N SER A 6 -16.76 -34.31 34.66
CA SER A 6 -17.24 -33.20 33.84
C SER A 6 -16.13 -32.15 33.70
N LEU A 7 -15.54 -32.05 32.51
CA LEU A 7 -14.56 -31.04 32.17
C LEU A 7 -15.28 -29.70 31.92
N LYS A 8 -15.27 -28.80 32.91
CA LYS A 8 -15.76 -27.42 32.75
C LYS A 8 -14.70 -26.60 32.02
N ILE A 9 -14.94 -26.31 30.74
CA ILE A 9 -14.12 -25.38 29.95
C ILE A 9 -14.50 -23.96 30.35
N ALA A 10 -13.59 -23.25 31.02
CA ALA A 10 -13.76 -21.82 31.30
C ALA A 10 -13.31 -21.02 30.07
N PHE A 11 -14.26 -20.33 29.42
CA PHE A 11 -13.95 -19.35 28.39
C PHE A 11 -13.40 -18.09 29.06
N ILE A 12 -12.08 -17.94 29.06
CA ILE A 12 -11.43 -16.69 29.46
C ILE A 12 -11.52 -15.74 28.27
N THR A 13 -12.53 -14.86 28.26
CA THR A 13 -12.58 -13.72 27.33
C THR A 13 -11.57 -12.68 27.77
N LEU A 14 -10.30 -12.84 27.37
CA LEU A 14 -9.32 -11.78 27.48
C LEU A 14 -9.79 -10.61 26.58
N PRO A 15 -10.05 -9.41 27.13
CA PRO A 15 -10.30 -8.25 26.30
C PRO A 15 -9.03 -7.98 25.50
N ILE A 16 -9.07 -8.24 24.20
CA ILE A 16 -8.00 -7.79 23.29
C ILE A 16 -8.19 -6.28 23.20
N PRO A 17 -7.28 -5.44 23.72
CA PRO A 17 -7.37 -4.01 23.51
C PRO A 17 -7.13 -3.77 22.01
N PHE A 18 -8.21 -3.56 21.26
CA PHE A 18 -8.13 -2.97 19.93
C PHE A 18 -7.74 -1.51 20.13
N LEU A 19 -6.43 -1.25 20.20
CA LEU A 19 -5.89 0.07 19.89
C LEU A 19 -6.24 0.33 18.43
N VAL A 20 -7.40 0.95 18.20
CA VAL A 20 -7.71 1.56 16.92
C VAL A 20 -6.74 2.73 16.82
N ASP A 21 -5.61 2.51 16.13
CA ASP A 21 -4.71 3.59 15.75
C ASP A 21 -5.57 4.68 15.08
N ASN A 22 -5.70 5.85 15.73
CA ASN A 22 -6.50 7.02 15.30
C ASN A 22 -5.98 7.68 14.00
N TYR A 23 -5.24 6.92 13.20
CA TYR A 23 -4.44 7.36 12.07
C TYR A 23 -4.83 6.68 10.75
N LEU A 24 -5.90 5.87 10.81
CA LEU A 24 -6.51 5.23 9.66
C LEU A 24 -7.49 6.18 8.97
N PHE A 25 -7.34 6.28 7.66
CA PHE A 25 -8.23 6.99 6.76
C PHE A 25 -8.75 6.01 5.72
N SER A 26 -10.02 6.15 5.35
CA SER A 26 -10.57 5.42 4.22
C SER A 26 -10.75 6.37 3.04
N ILE A 27 -10.33 5.94 1.85
CA ILE A 27 -10.57 6.67 0.61
C ILE A 27 -11.30 5.74 -0.34
N ARG A 28 -12.46 6.17 -0.83
CA ARG A 28 -13.16 5.47 -1.90
C ARG A 28 -12.54 5.87 -3.23
N ILE A 29 -12.03 4.87 -3.96
CA ILE A 29 -11.63 5.03 -5.35
C ILE A 29 -12.73 4.44 -6.23
N LYS A 30 -13.13 5.20 -7.24
CA LYS A 30 -14.07 4.77 -8.27
C LYS A 30 -13.31 4.64 -9.57
N GLU A 31 -13.39 3.46 -10.17
CA GLU A 31 -12.86 3.19 -11.49
C GLU A 31 -14.04 2.98 -12.43
N LYS A 32 -14.06 3.76 -13.50
CA LYS A 32 -15.04 3.64 -14.57
C LYS A 32 -14.37 2.89 -15.72
N ASP A 33 -14.67 1.61 -15.83
CA ASP A 33 -14.34 0.81 -17.01
C ASP A 33 -15.57 0.81 -17.95
N GLU A 34 -15.37 0.71 -19.26
CA GLU A 34 -16.44 0.85 -20.27
C GLU A 34 -17.63 -0.11 -20.05
N ASN A 35 -17.42 -1.18 -19.28
CA ASN A 35 -18.43 -2.20 -18.98
C ASN A 35 -18.62 -2.51 -17.48
N ASN A 36 -17.93 -1.83 -16.55
CA ASN A 36 -18.04 -2.12 -15.11
C ASN A 36 -17.58 -0.96 -14.23
N ASP A 37 -18.48 -0.44 -13.39
CA ASP A 37 -18.14 0.51 -12.34
C ASP A 37 -17.61 -0.24 -11.12
N ARG A 38 -16.28 -0.26 -10.94
CA ARG A 38 -15.65 -0.86 -9.77
C ARG A 38 -15.34 0.19 -8.74
N SER A 39 -15.78 -0.04 -7.50
CA SER A 39 -15.42 0.78 -6.36
C SER A 39 -14.56 -0.03 -5.40
N GLU A 40 -13.45 0.56 -4.94
CA GLU A 40 -12.66 -0.01 -3.84
C GLU A 40 -12.55 1.02 -2.73
N LEU A 41 -12.51 0.55 -1.49
CA LEU A 41 -12.14 1.33 -0.33
C LEU A 41 -10.67 1.04 0.00
N LEU A 42 -9.84 2.08 -0.03
CA LEU A 42 -8.46 2.02 0.42
C LEU A 42 -8.41 2.34 1.90
N LEU A 43 -7.78 1.47 2.68
CA LEU A 43 -7.44 1.74 4.07
C LEU A 43 -6.02 2.27 4.15
N ILE A 44 -5.87 3.50 4.62
CA ILE A 44 -4.62 4.27 4.53
C ILE A 44 -4.15 4.68 5.92
N ASN A 45 -2.87 4.48 6.22
CA ASN A 45 -2.23 5.07 7.41
C ASN A 45 -1.36 6.25 6.98
N LYS A 46 -1.75 7.47 7.40
CA LYS A 46 -1.06 8.72 7.01
C LYS A 46 0.17 9.06 7.86
N PHE A 47 0.29 8.48 9.05
CA PHE A 47 1.32 8.86 10.03
C PHE A 47 2.55 7.95 10.01
N ARG A 48 2.51 6.85 9.27
CA ARG A 48 3.69 6.03 9.02
C ARG A 48 4.64 6.75 8.06
N LYS A 49 5.79 7.18 8.58
CA LYS A 49 6.84 7.92 7.83
C LYS A 49 8.02 7.06 7.36
N ARG A 50 8.10 5.80 7.83
CA ARG A 50 9.15 4.85 7.45
C ARG A 50 8.63 3.93 6.36
N TYR A 51 8.88 4.34 5.11
CA TYR A 51 8.51 3.59 3.92
C TYR A 51 9.60 2.60 3.54
N LYS A 52 9.19 1.49 2.91
CA LYS A 52 10.10 0.44 2.46
C LYS A 52 9.77 0.04 1.04
N ARG A 53 10.74 -0.57 0.34
CA ARG A 53 10.49 -1.24 -0.93
C ARG A 53 9.32 -2.21 -0.80
N GLY A 54 8.42 -2.15 -1.78
CA GLY A 54 7.24 -3.00 -1.83
C GLY A 54 5.98 -2.35 -1.26
N ASP A 55 6.11 -1.33 -0.41
CA ASP A 55 4.97 -0.60 0.14
C ASP A 55 4.13 0.01 -1.00
N ILE A 56 2.81 -0.10 -0.87
CA ILE A 56 1.86 0.62 -1.70
C ILE A 56 1.50 1.90 -0.96
N VAL A 57 1.62 3.03 -1.63
CA VAL A 57 1.39 4.35 -1.05
C VAL A 57 0.45 5.16 -1.92
N THR A 58 -0.32 6.02 -1.28
CA THR A 58 -0.94 7.15 -1.96
C THR A 58 0.05 8.31 -1.97
N MET A 59 0.16 9.00 -3.09
CA MET A 59 1.08 10.13 -3.24
C MET A 59 0.47 11.23 -4.10
N ILE A 60 0.91 12.46 -3.89
CA ILE A 60 0.59 13.59 -4.78
C ILE A 60 1.27 13.33 -6.13
N ASP A 61 0.54 13.50 -7.24
CA ASP A 61 1.14 13.38 -8.57
C ASP A 61 2.07 14.57 -8.83
N PRO A 62 3.38 14.37 -9.03
CA PRO A 62 4.30 15.48 -9.28
C PRO A 62 4.00 16.24 -10.58
N LYS A 63 3.26 15.64 -11.52
CA LYS A 63 2.84 16.29 -12.77
C LYS A 63 1.48 16.99 -12.63
N LYS A 64 0.69 16.63 -11.63
CA LYS A 64 -0.67 17.13 -11.38
C LYS A 64 -0.90 17.22 -9.87
N PRO A 65 -0.43 18.29 -9.20
CA PRO A 65 -0.38 18.36 -7.74
C PRO A 65 -1.75 18.36 -7.05
N ASP A 66 -2.81 18.61 -7.81
CA ASP A 66 -4.21 18.49 -7.42
C ASP A 66 -4.73 17.04 -7.45
N HIS A 67 -3.95 16.09 -7.95
CA HIS A 67 -4.31 14.68 -8.08
C HIS A 67 -3.50 13.80 -7.11
N THR A 68 -4.17 12.83 -6.50
CA THR A 68 -3.52 11.74 -5.75
C THR A 68 -3.47 10.48 -6.61
N ILE A 69 -2.33 9.81 -6.61
CA ILE A 69 -2.10 8.58 -7.35
C ILE A 69 -1.70 7.45 -6.41
N LEU A 70 -1.98 6.22 -6.84
CA LEU A 70 -1.51 5.02 -6.19
C LEU A 70 -0.18 4.59 -6.79
N SER A 71 0.81 4.35 -5.93
CA SER A 71 2.16 3.99 -6.37
C SER A 71 2.74 2.88 -5.50
N LYS A 72 3.64 2.09 -6.07
CA LYS A 72 4.45 1.11 -5.34
C LYS A 72 5.87 1.61 -5.21
N ILE A 73 6.39 1.63 -3.99
CA ILE A 73 7.79 1.99 -3.74
C ILE A 73 8.69 0.88 -4.27
N THR A 74 9.63 1.27 -5.13
CA THR A 74 10.53 0.35 -5.83
C THR A 74 11.92 0.35 -5.22
N ALA A 75 12.36 1.48 -4.68
CA ALA A 75 13.58 1.57 -3.87
C ALA A 75 13.54 2.79 -2.95
N THR A 76 14.36 2.78 -1.90
CA THR A 76 14.54 3.89 -0.95
C THR A 76 16.02 4.26 -0.84
N ASP A 77 16.32 5.39 -0.22
CA ASP A 77 17.67 5.84 0.15
C ASP A 77 18.51 4.81 0.94
N SER A 78 17.86 3.89 1.65
CA SER A 78 18.53 2.81 2.39
C SER A 78 18.97 1.62 1.51
N GLU A 79 18.70 1.64 0.21
CA GLU A 79 18.94 0.52 -0.70
C GLU A 79 19.90 0.87 -1.83
N ILE A 80 20.74 -0.10 -2.22
CA ILE A 80 21.54 0.00 -3.43
C ILE A 80 20.65 -0.37 -4.63
N TYR A 81 20.42 0.60 -5.52
CA TYR A 81 19.63 0.42 -6.73
C TYR A 81 20.53 0.58 -7.95
N TYR A 82 20.72 -0.50 -8.71
CA TYR A 82 21.54 -0.50 -9.91
C TYR A 82 20.69 -0.13 -11.13
N ASP A 83 20.78 1.12 -11.55
CA ASP A 83 20.18 1.64 -12.78
C ASP A 83 21.19 2.56 -13.47
N PRO A 84 21.44 2.40 -14.78
CA PRO A 84 22.45 3.19 -15.49
C PRO A 84 22.17 4.69 -15.48
N TYR A 85 20.93 5.11 -15.20
CA TYR A 85 20.52 6.51 -15.16
C TYR A 85 20.36 7.05 -13.73
N ILE A 86 20.44 6.21 -12.70
CA ILE A 86 20.27 6.60 -11.29
C ILE A 86 21.46 6.08 -10.49
N SER A 87 22.42 6.95 -10.23
CA SER A 87 23.66 6.61 -9.53
C SER A 87 23.47 6.39 -8.03
N ALA A 88 22.54 7.11 -7.39
CA ALA A 88 22.19 6.97 -5.98
C ALA A 88 20.80 7.56 -5.70
N ILE A 89 20.15 7.08 -4.64
CA ILE A 89 18.89 7.65 -4.13
C ILE A 89 19.23 8.55 -2.95
N PRO A 90 18.96 9.87 -3.01
CA PRO A 90 19.30 10.79 -1.92
C PRO A 90 18.53 10.49 -0.64
N ASN A 91 19.10 10.84 0.52
CA ASN A 91 18.44 10.69 1.82
C ASN A 91 17.07 11.37 1.85
N GLY A 92 16.04 10.65 2.28
CA GLY A 92 14.65 11.11 2.30
C GLY A 92 13.96 11.05 0.94
N TYR A 93 14.53 10.34 -0.05
CA TYR A 93 13.92 10.13 -1.37
C TYR A 93 13.62 8.65 -1.63
N PHE A 94 12.76 8.42 -2.62
CA PHE A 94 12.38 7.08 -3.05
C PHE A 94 12.14 7.02 -4.56
N LEU A 95 12.31 5.81 -5.11
CA LEU A 95 11.87 5.45 -6.46
C LEU A 95 10.52 4.75 -6.37
N TYR A 96 9.68 4.97 -7.38
CA TYR A 96 8.33 4.44 -7.39
C TYR A 96 7.89 4.01 -8.77
N ARG A 97 6.83 3.23 -8.78
CA ARG A 97 6.09 2.87 -9.99
C ARG A 97 4.63 3.17 -9.76
N ARG A 98 4.04 3.96 -10.66
CA ARG A 98 2.59 4.22 -10.65
C ARG A 98 1.86 2.89 -10.85
N LEU A 99 0.90 2.60 -9.98
CA LEU A 99 -0.01 1.49 -10.16
C LEU A 99 -1.19 2.02 -10.96
N ASN A 100 -1.43 1.47 -12.15
CA ASN A 100 -2.77 1.55 -12.71
C ASN A 100 -3.67 0.68 -11.83
N THR A 101 -4.87 1.15 -11.52
CA THR A 101 -5.88 0.32 -10.83
C THR A 101 -6.17 -0.98 -11.60
N ASN A 102 -5.94 -0.96 -12.91
CA ASN A 102 -5.95 -2.11 -13.82
C ASN A 102 -4.69 -3.01 -13.82
N ASP A 103 -3.70 -2.82 -12.94
CA ASP A 103 -2.59 -3.77 -12.72
C ASP A 103 -3.11 -5.03 -12.01
N ARG A 104 -4.06 -5.74 -12.63
CA ARG A 104 -4.15 -7.19 -12.45
C ARG A 104 -2.77 -7.74 -12.84
N PRO A 105 -2.25 -8.76 -12.14
CA PRO A 105 -1.07 -9.47 -12.62
C PRO A 105 -1.41 -10.15 -13.94
N LYS A 106 -1.30 -9.42 -15.06
CA LYS A 106 -1.39 -10.00 -16.40
C LYS A 106 -0.23 -10.99 -16.56
N PRO A 107 -0.44 -12.15 -17.21
CA PRO A 107 0.63 -13.06 -17.54
C PRO A 107 1.72 -12.29 -18.30
N ARG A 108 2.93 -12.47 -17.79
CA ARG A 108 4.05 -11.55 -17.90
C ARG A 108 4.74 -11.72 -19.26
N ASN A 109 4.52 -10.82 -20.21
CA ASN A 109 5.47 -10.64 -21.31
C ASN A 109 6.74 -10.01 -20.73
N LYS A 110 7.80 -10.81 -20.61
CA LYS A 110 9.10 -10.45 -20.00
C LYS A 110 9.83 -9.26 -20.68
N SER A 111 9.27 -8.72 -21.75
CA SER A 111 9.89 -7.74 -22.65
C SER A 111 9.45 -6.29 -22.45
N GLN A 112 8.47 -5.99 -21.57
CA GLN A 112 8.15 -4.60 -21.24
C GLN A 112 8.89 -4.15 -19.98
N PRO A 113 9.80 -3.15 -20.06
CA PRO A 113 10.49 -2.62 -18.89
C PRO A 113 9.47 -1.99 -17.94
N ARG A 114 9.53 -2.36 -16.66
CA ARG A 114 8.74 -1.68 -15.62
C ARG A 114 9.27 -0.26 -15.52
N VAL A 115 8.50 0.73 -16.01
CA VAL A 115 8.90 2.14 -15.91
C VAL A 115 8.95 2.54 -14.44
N VAL A 116 10.17 2.71 -13.93
CA VAL A 116 10.45 3.26 -12.61
C VAL A 116 10.57 4.78 -12.77
N SER A 117 10.07 5.53 -11.80
CA SER A 117 10.07 6.98 -11.76
C SER A 117 10.67 7.49 -10.45
N GLY A 118 11.12 8.74 -10.47
CA GLY A 118 11.79 9.39 -9.35
C GLY A 118 13.30 9.59 -9.62
N PRO A 119 14.10 9.86 -8.57
CA PRO A 119 13.72 9.89 -7.16
C PRO A 119 12.80 11.06 -6.78
N LEU A 120 11.90 10.85 -5.81
CA LEU A 120 11.05 11.90 -5.23
C LEU A 120 11.21 11.98 -3.71
N PRO A 121 11.06 13.17 -3.10
CA PRO A 121 11.05 13.33 -1.65
C PRO A 121 9.89 12.59 -1.00
N VAL A 122 10.10 11.98 0.17
CA VAL A 122 9.06 11.32 0.97
C VAL A 122 7.87 12.21 1.30
N GLY A 123 8.02 13.54 1.26
CA GLY A 123 6.94 14.50 1.44
C GLY A 123 5.82 14.42 0.38
N PHE A 124 6.07 13.77 -0.76
CA PHE A 124 5.01 13.49 -1.74
C PHE A 124 4.08 12.35 -1.31
N VAL A 125 4.49 11.52 -0.35
CA VAL A 125 3.67 10.42 0.14
C VAL A 125 2.62 10.95 1.12
N THR A 126 1.35 10.67 0.83
CA THR A 126 0.22 11.08 1.68
C THR A 126 -0.20 9.98 2.65
N GLY A 127 0.18 8.73 2.40
CA GLY A 127 -0.03 7.62 3.32
C GLY A 127 0.31 6.25 2.72
N ILE A 128 0.45 5.25 3.59
CA ILE A 128 0.62 3.85 3.18
C ILE A 128 -0.74 3.18 3.05
N VAL A 129 -0.96 2.39 2.00
CA VAL A 129 -2.16 1.57 1.83
C VAL A 129 -1.96 0.26 2.59
N LEU A 130 -2.79 0.04 3.61
CA LEU A 130 -2.80 -1.16 4.43
C LEU A 130 -3.66 -2.26 3.80
N SER A 131 -4.78 -1.87 3.18
CA SER A 131 -5.72 -2.82 2.59
C SER A 131 -6.54 -2.17 1.47
N LYS A 132 -7.06 -3.01 0.58
CA LYS A 132 -8.03 -2.68 -0.46
C LYS A 132 -9.26 -3.55 -0.26
N ILE A 133 -10.41 -2.92 -0.06
CA ILE A 133 -11.68 -3.61 0.18
C ILE A 133 -12.58 -3.38 -1.03
N PRO A 134 -12.95 -4.43 -1.80
CA PRO A 134 -13.88 -4.28 -2.90
C PRO A 134 -15.26 -3.89 -2.36
N LEU A 135 -15.88 -2.90 -3.00
CA LEU A 135 -17.26 -2.50 -2.74
C LEU A 135 -18.11 -3.06 -3.89
N TRP A 136 -18.82 -4.15 -3.57
CA TRP A 136 -19.74 -4.88 -4.46
C TRP A 136 -21.03 -4.10 -4.65
#